data_AF-A0A832ZK87-F1
#
_entry.id   AF-A0A832ZK87-F1
#
_cell.length_a   1.000
_cell.length_b   1.000
_cell.length_c   1.000
_cell.angle_alpha   90.00
_cell.angle_beta   90.00
_cell.angle_gamma   90.00
#
_symmetry.space_group_name_H-M   'P 1'
#
loop_
_entity.id
_entity.type
_entity.pdbx_description
1 polymer ?
#
loop_
_entity_poly.entity_id
_entity_poly.type
_entity_poly.pdbx_seq_one_letter_code
_entity_poly.pdbx_strand_id
1 'polypeptide(L)' 'MIATYLAVIERDMLKAILFSAIQSTSYAFIYYLLMAPDIVLVYVPVAIGLYPAIILFLIKKTERFESEE' A
#
# COMPACT_ATOMS: atom_id res chain seq x y z
N MET A 1 3.92 4.92 9.79
CA MET A 1 4.11 6.36 9.52
C MET A 1 5.35 6.64 8.66
N ILE A 2 6.54 6.11 8.98
CA ILE A 2 7.75 6.29 8.13
C ILE A 2 7.56 5.73 6.71
N ALA A 3 6.99 4.53 6.59
CA ALA A 3 6.67 3.94 5.28
C ALA A 3 5.66 4.78 4.47
N THR A 4 4.71 5.42 5.15
CA THR A 4 3.75 6.34 4.51
C THR A 4 4.46 7.57 3.93
N TYR A 5 5.40 8.14 4.69
CA TYR A 5 6.19 9.28 4.25
C TYR A 5 7.04 8.94 3.02
N LEU A 6 7.71 7.79 3.04
CA LEU A 6 8.48 7.29 1.90
C LEU A 6 7.58 6.98 0.69
N ALA A 7 6.37 6.45 0.92
CA ALA A 7 5.44 6.17 -0.16
C ALA A 7 4.98 7.43 -0.90
N VAL A 8 4.91 8.59 -0.23
CA VAL A 8 4.46 9.86 -0.82
C VAL A 8 5.60 10.58 -1.55
N ILE A 9 6.84 10.42 -1.09
CA ILE A 9 8.00 11.11 -1.68
C ILE A 9 8.61 10.33 -2.85
N GLU A 10 8.41 9.00 -2.90
CA GLU A 10 9.02 8.22 -3.98
C GLU A 10 8.43 8.51 -5.35
N ARG A 11 9.31 8.92 -6.25
CA ARG A 11 9.01 9.16 -7.67
C ARG A 11 8.80 7.90 -8.49
N ASP A 12 9.31 6.74 -8.06
CA ASP A 12 9.02 5.46 -8.70
C ASP A 12 7.73 4.90 -8.11
N MET A 13 6.67 4.86 -8.92
CA MET A 13 5.36 4.42 -8.46
C MET A 13 5.38 2.95 -7.99
N LEU A 14 6.31 2.12 -8.47
CA LEU A 14 6.45 0.75 -7.94
C LEU A 14 6.98 0.73 -6.50
N LYS A 15 7.94 1.61 -6.18
CA LYS A 15 8.45 1.74 -4.81
C LYS A 15 7.40 2.35 -3.90
N ALA A 16 6.65 3.33 -4.39
CA ALA A 16 5.53 3.92 -3.66
C ALA A 16 4.47 2.85 -3.28
N ILE A 17 4.09 1.98 -4.23
CA ILE A 17 3.19 0.84 -3.94
C ILE A 17 3.79 -0.09 -2.89
N LEU A 18 5.09 -0.43 -3.01
CA LEU A 18 5.73 -1.33 -2.06
C LEU A 18 5.72 -0.75 -0.64
N PHE A 19 6.05 0.52 -0.49
CA PHE A 19 6.00 1.21 0.79
C PHE A 19 4.57 1.32 1.34
N SER A 20 3.58 1.51 0.48
CA SER A 20 2.16 1.47 0.84
C SER A 20 1.70 0.08 1.31
N ALA A 21 2.14 -0.99 0.67
CA ALA A 21 1.84 -2.37 1.10
C ALA A 21 2.48 -2.70 2.46
N ILE A 22 3.72 -2.24 2.70
CA ILE A 22 4.39 -2.38 4.00
C ILE A 22 3.63 -1.59 5.08
N GLN A 23 3.21 -0.37 4.77
CA GLN A 23 2.37 0.42 5.67
C GLN A 23 1.08 -0.32 6.00
N SER A 24 0.37 -0.83 5.00
CA SER A 24 -0.88 -1.58 5.19
C SER A 24 -0.68 -2.83 6.06
N THR A 25 0.41 -3.56 5.86
CA THR A 25 0.78 -4.70 6.70
C THR A 25 0.99 -4.30 8.17
N SER A 26 1.62 -3.14 8.40
CA SER A 26 1.79 -2.58 9.74
C SER A 26 0.44 -2.28 10.41
N TYR A 27 -0.53 -1.74 9.66
CA TYR A 27 -1.89 -1.51 10.19
C TYR A 27 -2.63 -2.81 10.48
N ALA A 28 -2.49 -3.83 9.64
CA ALA A 28 -3.06 -5.15 9.92
C ALA A 28 -2.53 -5.73 11.25
N PHE A 29 -1.23 -5.55 11.52
CA PHE A 29 -0.62 -5.95 12.79
C PHE A 29 -1.18 -5.17 13.99
N ILE A 30 -1.41 -3.85 13.83
CA ILE A 30 -2.04 -3.03 14.87
C ILE A 30 -3.47 -3.50 15.15
N TYR A 31 -4.28 -3.77 14.12
CA TYR A 31 -5.64 -4.28 14.32
C TYR A 31 -5.67 -5.65 15.00
N TYR A 32 -4.70 -6.51 14.68
CA TYR A 32 -4.52 -7.77 15.38
C TYR A 32 -4.19 -7.56 16.86
N LEU A 33 -3.27 -6.64 17.17
CA LEU A 33 -2.89 -6.30 18.55
C LEU A 33 -4.06 -5.71 19.34
N LEU A 34 -4.92 -4.92 18.68
CA LEU A 34 -6.14 -4.35 19.25
C LEU A 34 -7.28 -5.37 19.45
N MET A 35 -7.04 -6.66 19.16
CA MET A 35 -8.06 -7.71 19.22
C MET A 35 -9.28 -7.42 18.33
N ALA A 36 -9.06 -6.86 17.13
CA ALA A 36 -10.09 -6.64 16.11
C ALA A 36 -9.97 -7.64 14.95
N PRO A 37 -10.19 -8.97 15.17
CA PRO A 37 -9.95 -10.01 14.17
C PRO A 37 -10.92 -9.95 12.98
N ASP A 38 -12.13 -9.44 13.20
CA ASP A 38 -13.16 -9.22 12.19
C ASP A 38 -12.70 -8.23 11.11
N ILE A 39 -12.12 -7.11 11.52
CA ILE A 39 -11.57 -6.11 10.58
C ILE A 39 -10.31 -6.64 9.91
N VAL A 40 -9.42 -7.33 10.62
CA VAL A 40 -8.18 -7.91 10.05
C VAL A 40 -8.49 -8.84 8.87
N LEU A 41 -9.52 -9.69 9.02
CA LEU A 41 -9.93 -10.67 8.02
C LEU A 41 -10.32 -10.02 6.68
N VAL A 42 -10.93 -8.84 6.73
CA VAL A 42 -11.32 -8.07 5.54
C VAL A 42 -10.16 -7.19 5.06
N TYR A 43 -9.44 -6.58 5.98
CA TYR A 43 -8.41 -5.61 5.69
C TYR A 43 -7.22 -6.22 4.95
N VAL A 44 -6.74 -7.40 5.35
CA VAL A 44 -5.59 -8.06 4.72
C VAL A 44 -5.79 -8.31 3.22
N PRO A 45 -6.83 -9.02 2.75
CA PRO A 45 -7.02 -9.27 1.32
C PRO A 45 -7.27 -7.99 0.53
N VAL A 46 -7.93 -7.00 1.12
CA VAL A 46 -8.27 -5.74 0.44
C VAL A 46 -7.05 -4.81 0.36
N ALA A 47 -6.44 -4.47 1.50
CA ALA A 47 -5.37 -3.48 1.59
C ALA A 47 -3.99 -3.99 1.15
N ILE A 48 -3.68 -5.27 1.36
CA ILE A 48 -2.37 -5.85 0.98
C ILE A 48 -2.46 -6.53 -0.40
N GLY A 49 -3.64 -7.09 -0.74
CA GLY A 49 -3.85 -7.78 -2.02
C GLY A 49 -4.45 -6.88 -3.09
N LEU A 50 -5.73 -6.57 -2.94
CA LEU A 50 -6.54 -5.95 -3.99
C LEU A 50 -6.05 -4.55 -4.37
N TYR A 51 -5.86 -3.66 -3.40
CA TYR A 51 -5.44 -2.28 -3.65
C TYR A 51 -4.08 -2.20 -4.39
N PRO A 52 -3.00 -2.84 -3.90
CA PRO A 52 -1.72 -2.84 -4.61
C PRO A 52 -1.81 -3.46 -5.99
N ALA A 53 -2.58 -4.54 -6.16
CA ALA A 53 -2.74 -5.21 -7.45
C ALA A 53 -3.46 -4.32 -8.48
N ILE A 54 -4.53 -3.63 -8.07
CA ILE A 54 -5.26 -2.69 -8.94
C ILE A 54 -4.36 -1.52 -9.31
N ILE A 55 -3.68 -0.91 -8.34
CA ILE A 55 -2.79 0.24 -8.61
C ILE A 55 -1.63 -0.17 -9.51
N LEU A 56 -1.03 -1.35 -9.29
CA LEU A 56 0.01 -1.90 -10.15
C LEU A 56 -0.49 -2.11 -11.59
N PHE A 57 -1.71 -2.61 -11.75
CA PHE A 57 -2.33 -2.78 -13.06
C PHE A 57 -2.58 -1.43 -13.76
N LEU A 58 -3.04 -0.43 -13.01
CA LEU A 58 -3.23 0.92 -13.53
C LEU A 58 -1.90 1.53 -13.98
N ILE A 59 -0.86 1.46 -13.15
CA ILE A 59 0.48 1.97 -13.50
C ILE A 59 1.06 1.26 -14.71
N LYS A 60 0.80 -0.04 -14.88
CA LYS A 60 1.21 -0.74 -16.10
C LYS A 60 0.60 -0.13 -17.37
N LYS A 61 -0.55 0.52 -17.26
CA LYS A 61 -1.23 1.24 -18.36
C LYS A 61 -0.87 2.73 -18.40
N THR A 62 -0.11 3.23 -17.44
CA THR A 62 0.33 4.63 -17.30
C THR A 62 1.85 4.71 -17.26
N GLU A 63 2.41 5.87 -16.91
CA GLU A 63 3.84 6.02 -16.71
C GLU A 63 4.25 5.49 -15.32
N ARG A 64 5.43 4.86 -15.26
CA ARG A 64 5.97 4.25 -14.04
C ARG A 64 6.62 5.27 -13.11
N PHE A 65 7.16 6.35 -13.69
CA PHE A 65 7.77 7.43 -12.95
C PHE A 65 6.81 8.60 -12.93
N GLU A 66 6.73 9.27 -11.80
CA GLU A 66 6.05 10.55 -11.71
C GLU A 66 6.84 11.57 -12.55
N SER A 67 6.28 11.89 -13.73
CA SER A 67 6.75 12.93 -14.62
C SER A 67 6.45 14.27 -13.95
N GLU A 68 7.50 14.89 -13.41
CA GLU A 68 7.48 16.31 -13.09
C GLU A 68 7.26 17.05 -14.41
N GLU A 69 6.17 17.81 -14.52
CA GLU A 69 6.28 19.07 -15.26
C GLU A 69 7.30 19.97 -14.56
#